data_AF-A0A959T3J1-F1
#
_entry.id   AF-A0A959T3J1-F1
#
_cell.length_a   1.000
_cell.length_b   1.000
_cell.length_c   1.000
_cell.angle_alpha   90.00
_cell.angle_beta   90.00
_cell.angle_gamma   90.00
#
_symmetry.space_group_name_H-M   'P 1'
#
loop_
_entity.id
_entity.type
_entity.pdbx_description
1 polymer ?
#
loop_
_entity_poly.entity_id
_entity_poly.type
_entity_poly.pdbx_seq_one_letter_code
_entity_poly.pdbx_strand_id
1 'polypeptide(L)'
;MRRTTPPLTRLLLACSLAIPIGLAAQPETEPNNSPGQANPITEGTPISGELGACSTPDNTADWFQLVSSGNGAIRVQSQMSNSGAAPITVSIDLLNSSGGLVQNLQLNAGGNGVPVLDDAIVDCRGQGTYYVRVNNPSATTCTTYELTVDVLPPVFGPDPEPNNSLGQATLLPIATPLDGQVN
;
A
#
# COMPACT_ATOMS: atom_id res chain seq x y z
N MET A 1 5.31 14.26 -64.66
CA MET A 1 5.77 14.96 -63.45
C MET A 1 5.65 13.98 -62.28
N ARG A 2 6.77 13.46 -61.77
CA ARG A 2 6.80 12.46 -60.70
C ARG A 2 6.45 13.14 -59.36
N ARG A 3 5.45 12.61 -58.67
CA ARG A 3 5.12 12.97 -57.28
C ARG A 3 6.13 12.30 -56.34
N THR A 4 6.69 13.05 -55.41
CA THR A 4 7.50 12.54 -54.29
C THR A 4 6.89 13.05 -52.99
N THR A 5 6.18 12.17 -52.28
CA THR A 5 5.75 12.37 -50.89
C THR A 5 6.94 12.13 -49.94
N PRO A 6 7.15 12.96 -48.90
CA PRO A 6 8.18 12.71 -47.90
C PRO A 6 7.76 11.58 -46.95
N PRO A 7 8.72 10.89 -46.30
CA PRO A 7 8.39 9.83 -45.34
C PRO A 7 7.91 10.43 -44.01
N LEU A 8 6.84 9.86 -43.43
CA LEU A 8 6.42 10.10 -42.06
C LEU A 8 7.44 9.48 -41.11
N THR A 9 8.23 10.33 -40.42
CA THR A 9 9.03 9.91 -39.27
C THR A 9 8.08 9.62 -38.10
N ARG A 10 7.86 8.33 -37.79
CA ARG A 10 7.20 7.91 -36.54
C ARG A 10 8.09 8.32 -35.37
N LEU A 11 7.68 9.34 -34.63
CA LEU A 11 8.24 9.66 -33.33
C LEU A 11 7.71 8.62 -32.33
N LEU A 12 8.51 7.58 -32.07
CA LEU A 12 8.30 6.73 -30.90
C LEU A 12 8.62 7.58 -29.67
N LEU A 13 7.58 8.11 -29.02
CA LEU A 13 7.71 8.65 -27.69
C LEU A 13 7.98 7.45 -26.76
N ALA A 14 9.26 7.17 -26.53
CA ALA A 14 9.66 6.31 -25.43
C ALA A 14 9.25 7.04 -24.15
N CYS A 15 8.09 6.68 -23.61
CA CYS A 15 7.78 6.94 -22.21
C CYS A 15 8.78 6.09 -21.42
N SER A 16 9.97 6.64 -21.19
CA SER A 16 10.91 6.09 -20.24
C SER A 16 10.24 6.19 -18.89
N LEU A 17 9.61 5.10 -18.46
CA LEU A 17 9.39 4.85 -17.05
C LEU A 17 10.79 4.89 -16.43
N ALA A 18 11.15 6.04 -15.84
CA ALA A 18 12.23 6.09 -14.90
C ALA A 18 11.77 5.20 -13.74
N ILE A 19 12.14 3.92 -13.77
CA ILE A 19 12.04 3.06 -12.61
C ILE A 19 12.97 3.72 -11.59
N PRO A 20 12.44 4.28 -10.48
CA PRO A 20 13.31 4.90 -9.51
C PRO A 20 14.31 3.84 -9.06
N ILE A 21 15.60 4.21 -9.12
CA ILE A 21 16.70 3.48 -8.50
C ILE A 21 16.23 3.14 -7.09
N GLY A 22 16.20 1.84 -6.76
CA GLY A 22 15.50 1.29 -5.60
C GLY A 22 15.71 2.15 -4.36
N LEU A 23 14.62 2.71 -3.83
CA LEU A 23 14.67 3.37 -2.54
C LEU A 23 15.09 2.31 -1.53
N ALA A 24 16.24 2.53 -0.88
CA ALA A 24 16.66 1.71 0.23
C ALA A 24 15.57 1.74 1.31
N ALA A 25 15.31 0.60 1.95
CA ALA A 25 14.33 0.52 3.02
C ALA A 25 14.68 1.53 4.13
N GLN A 26 13.67 2.26 4.61
CA GLN A 26 13.78 3.09 5.79
C GLN A 26 13.71 2.18 7.03
N PRO A 27 14.64 2.24 7.99
CA PRO A 27 14.46 1.50 9.24
C PRO A 27 13.27 2.06 10.03
N GLU A 28 12.53 1.19 10.70
CA GLU A 28 11.58 1.62 11.73
C GLU A 28 12.32 2.30 12.90
N THR A 29 11.58 2.96 13.79
CA THR A 29 12.14 3.62 14.97
C THR A 29 11.30 3.32 16.20
N GLU A 30 11.92 2.62 17.15
CA GLU A 30 11.31 2.26 18.42
C GLU A 30 11.43 3.38 19.49
N PRO A 31 10.49 3.49 20.44
CA PRO A 31 9.27 2.70 20.54
C PRO A 31 8.21 3.16 19.53
N ASN A 32 7.59 2.23 18.80
CA ASN A 32 6.42 2.47 17.94
C ASN A 32 5.21 1.61 18.32
N ASN A 33 5.14 1.15 19.57
CA ASN A 33 4.17 0.18 20.05
C ASN A 33 2.74 0.74 20.28
N SER A 34 2.45 1.96 19.82
CA SER A 34 1.13 2.59 19.95
C SER A 34 0.82 3.55 18.79
N PRO A 35 -0.46 3.87 18.52
CA PRO A 35 -0.84 4.80 17.45
C PRO A 35 -0.17 6.19 17.57
N GLY A 36 0.03 6.67 18.80
CA GLY A 36 0.66 7.97 19.06
C GLY A 36 2.17 7.99 18.84
N GLN A 37 2.79 6.83 18.63
CA GLN A 37 4.22 6.63 18.38
C GLN A 37 4.48 6.03 16.99
N ALA A 38 3.44 5.89 16.17
CA ALA A 38 3.53 5.20 14.90
C ALA A 38 4.58 5.83 13.98
N ASN A 39 5.41 5.01 13.35
CA ASN A 39 6.37 5.50 12.37
C ASN A 39 5.66 5.95 11.08
N PRO A 40 6.06 7.08 10.48
CA PRO A 40 5.42 7.54 9.24
C PRO A 40 5.78 6.64 8.06
N ILE A 41 4.77 6.28 7.28
CA ILE A 41 4.89 5.61 5.99
C ILE A 41 5.07 6.67 4.91
N THR A 42 6.13 6.53 4.12
CA THR A 42 6.25 7.16 2.81
C THR A 42 5.77 6.18 1.76
N GLU A 43 4.72 6.51 1.01
CA GLU A 43 4.12 5.60 0.02
C GLU A 43 5.15 5.03 -0.96
N GLY A 44 5.07 3.72 -1.19
CA GLY A 44 5.97 3.00 -2.12
C GLY A 44 7.42 2.88 -1.64
N THR A 45 7.75 3.38 -0.45
CA THR A 45 9.08 3.22 0.16
C THR A 45 9.02 2.08 1.18
N PRO A 46 9.90 1.05 1.07
CA PRO A 46 9.93 -0.02 2.04
C PRO A 46 10.35 0.49 3.43
N ILE A 47 9.76 -0.08 4.48
CA ILE A 47 10.20 0.10 5.86
C ILE A 47 10.69 -1.25 6.39
N SER A 48 11.92 -1.30 6.88
CA SER A 48 12.50 -2.50 7.48
C SER A 48 12.30 -2.49 8.99
N GLY A 49 11.88 -3.63 9.55
CA GLY A 49 11.68 -3.78 10.98
C GLY A 49 11.78 -5.21 11.47
N GLU A 50 11.64 -5.38 12.78
CA GLU A 50 11.72 -6.66 13.45
C GLU A 50 10.76 -6.77 14.63
N LEU A 51 10.16 -7.95 14.82
CA LEU A 51 9.18 -8.21 15.87
C LEU A 51 9.39 -9.61 16.48
N GLY A 52 8.84 -9.82 17.67
CA GLY A 52 8.98 -11.07 18.41
C GLY A 52 10.26 -11.10 19.25
N ALA A 53 10.96 -12.24 19.31
CA ALA A 53 12.06 -12.44 20.25
C ALA A 53 13.31 -11.55 20.02
N CYS A 54 13.43 -10.91 18.84
CA CYS A 54 14.51 -9.96 18.53
C CYS A 54 14.18 -8.52 18.91
N SER A 55 12.89 -8.15 18.99
CA SER A 55 12.49 -6.81 19.41
C SER A 55 12.38 -6.74 20.93
N THR A 56 13.08 -5.77 21.53
CA THR A 56 13.09 -5.50 22.97
C THR A 56 13.15 -3.98 23.21
N PRO A 57 12.57 -3.45 24.31
CA PRO A 57 11.94 -4.16 25.43
C PRO A 57 10.45 -4.48 25.24
N ASP A 58 9.76 -3.79 24.34
CA ASP A 58 8.35 -4.02 24.00
C ASP A 58 8.27 -4.50 22.56
N ASN A 59 7.60 -5.62 22.35
CA ASN A 59 7.44 -6.27 21.07
C ASN A 59 5.97 -6.62 20.84
N THR A 60 5.04 -5.89 21.45
CA THR A 60 3.62 -6.25 21.39
C THR A 60 3.04 -6.03 19.99
N ALA A 61 3.45 -4.95 19.32
CA ALA A 61 3.11 -4.66 17.93
C ALA A 61 3.93 -3.47 17.43
N ASP A 62 4.13 -3.39 16.11
CA ASP A 62 4.73 -2.21 15.48
C ASP A 62 3.64 -1.41 14.79
N TRP A 63 3.58 -0.11 15.07
CA TRP A 63 2.61 0.79 14.46
C TRP A 63 3.25 1.70 13.42
N PHE A 64 2.56 1.80 12.30
CA PHE A 64 2.90 2.68 11.19
C PHE A 64 1.71 3.56 10.82
N GLN A 65 1.97 4.79 10.38
CA GLN A 65 0.95 5.75 9.99
C GLN A 65 1.11 6.10 8.52
N LEU A 66 0.06 5.86 7.73
CA LEU A 66 -0.06 6.29 6.35
C LEU A 66 -0.93 7.54 6.27
N VAL A 67 -0.45 8.57 5.56
CA VAL A 67 -1.31 9.65 5.05
C VAL A 67 -1.52 9.38 3.57
N SER A 68 -2.67 8.79 3.23
CA SER A 68 -3.01 8.39 1.87
C SER A 68 -2.97 9.59 0.92
N SER A 69 -2.31 9.43 -0.22
CA SER A 69 -2.16 10.46 -1.25
C SER A 69 -3.46 10.74 -2.02
N GLY A 70 -4.41 9.80 -2.02
CA GLY A 70 -5.67 9.95 -2.74
C GLY A 70 -6.70 8.86 -2.43
N ASN A 71 -7.78 8.87 -3.22
CA ASN A 71 -8.71 7.75 -3.25
C ASN A 71 -8.06 6.57 -3.98
N GLY A 72 -8.55 5.35 -3.76
CA GLY A 72 -8.03 4.16 -4.42
C GLY A 72 -8.17 2.88 -3.62
N ALA A 73 -7.17 2.01 -3.76
CA ALA A 73 -6.97 0.86 -2.90
C ALA A 73 -5.65 1.02 -2.13
N ILE A 74 -5.64 0.62 -0.86
CA ILE A 74 -4.39 0.54 -0.08
C ILE A 74 -3.81 -0.85 -0.33
N ARG A 75 -2.61 -0.91 -0.91
CA ARG A 75 -1.84 -2.14 -1.03
C ARG A 75 -0.81 -2.21 0.08
N VAL A 76 -0.74 -3.36 0.75
CA VAL A 76 0.30 -3.70 1.71
C VAL A 76 1.10 -4.85 1.14
N GLN A 77 2.35 -4.60 0.80
CA GLN A 77 3.31 -5.60 0.31
C GLN A 77 4.32 -5.90 1.42
N SER A 78 4.71 -7.16 1.52
CA SER A 78 5.63 -7.60 2.55
C SER A 78 6.69 -8.54 1.98
N GLN A 79 7.89 -8.41 2.52
CA GLN A 79 8.94 -9.42 2.43
C GLN A 79 9.28 -9.84 3.86
N MET A 80 8.87 -11.03 4.29
CA MET A 80 8.99 -11.44 5.69
C MET A 80 9.65 -12.80 5.86
N SER A 81 10.48 -12.91 6.90
CA SER A 81 11.05 -14.17 7.36
C SER A 81 10.92 -14.32 8.87
N ASN A 82 10.91 -15.56 9.35
CA ASN A 82 10.96 -15.86 10.76
C ASN A 82 12.08 -16.87 11.08
N SER A 83 12.62 -16.79 12.29
CA SER A 83 13.73 -17.64 12.74
C SER A 83 13.32 -19.09 13.07
N GLY A 84 12.02 -19.38 13.14
CA GLY A 84 11.48 -20.72 13.37
C GLY A 84 11.57 -21.61 12.13
N ALA A 85 11.52 -22.93 12.33
CA ALA A 85 11.71 -23.89 11.24
C ALA A 85 10.57 -23.88 10.21
N ALA A 86 9.35 -23.57 10.63
CA ALA A 86 8.17 -23.51 9.79
C ALA A 86 7.85 -22.07 9.39
N PRO A 87 7.24 -21.85 8.21
CA PRO A 87 6.63 -20.57 7.90
C PRO A 87 5.48 -20.27 8.89
N ILE A 88 5.23 -18.99 9.11
CA ILE A 88 4.15 -18.49 9.97
C ILE A 88 3.31 -17.48 9.20
N THR A 89 2.10 -17.25 9.69
CA THR A 89 1.24 -16.16 9.22
C THR A 89 1.34 -14.98 10.19
N VAL A 90 1.57 -13.80 9.65
CA VAL A 90 1.64 -12.53 10.37
C VAL A 90 0.34 -11.78 10.17
N SER A 91 -0.31 -11.42 11.27
CA SER A 91 -1.53 -10.62 11.27
C SER A 91 -1.17 -9.14 11.17
N ILE A 92 -1.64 -8.47 10.12
CA ILE A 92 -1.44 -7.03 9.93
C ILE A 92 -2.82 -6.36 9.91
N ASP A 93 -3.06 -5.43 10.83
CA ASP A 93 -4.31 -4.67 10.85
C ASP A 93 -4.15 -3.37 10.07
N LEU A 94 -5.07 -3.12 9.16
CA LEU A 94 -5.31 -1.79 8.61
C LEU A 94 -6.43 -1.14 9.44
N LEU A 95 -6.15 0.02 10.02
CA LEU A 95 -7.11 0.79 10.83
C LEU A 95 -7.33 2.18 10.23
N ASN A 96 -8.52 2.72 10.43
CA ASN A 96 -8.83 4.10 10.06
C ASN A 96 -8.30 5.10 11.09
N SER A 97 -8.48 6.39 10.83
CA SER A 97 -8.00 7.48 11.70
C SER A 97 -8.58 7.49 13.11
N SER A 98 -9.75 6.86 13.34
CA SER A 98 -10.35 6.72 14.68
C SER A 98 -9.90 5.45 15.41
N GLY A 99 -9.00 4.65 14.83
CA GLY A 99 -8.54 3.38 15.39
C GLY A 99 -9.52 2.22 15.18
N GLY A 100 -10.56 2.41 14.36
CA GLY A 100 -11.46 1.34 13.95
C GLY A 100 -10.77 0.42 12.95
N LEU A 101 -10.86 -0.90 13.18
CA LEU A 101 -10.35 -1.90 12.25
C LEU A 101 -11.08 -1.79 10.90
N VAL A 102 -10.31 -1.59 9.84
CA VAL A 102 -10.80 -1.60 8.45
C VAL A 102 -10.72 -3.01 7.90
N GLN A 103 -9.55 -3.65 8.04
CA GLN A 103 -9.32 -5.01 7.57
C GLN A 103 -8.18 -5.64 8.38
N ASN A 104 -8.34 -6.92 8.72
CA ASN A 104 -7.25 -7.76 9.18
C ASN A 104 -6.68 -8.53 7.98
N LEU A 105 -5.39 -8.34 7.73
CA LEU A 105 -4.62 -8.93 6.64
C LEU A 105 -3.79 -10.09 7.20
N GLN A 106 -3.64 -11.16 6.43
CA GLN A 106 -2.90 -12.36 6.82
C GLN A 106 -1.82 -12.59 5.77
N LEU A 107 -0.60 -12.15 6.05
CA LEU A 107 0.55 -12.25 5.15
C LEU A 107 1.56 -13.27 5.69
N ASN A 108 2.28 -13.95 4.82
CA ASN A 108 3.17 -15.04 5.22
C ASN A 108 4.60 -14.55 5.50
N ALA A 109 5.23 -15.15 6.51
CA ALA A 109 6.66 -15.06 6.76
C ALA A 109 7.29 -16.44 6.59
N GLY A 110 8.35 -16.53 5.78
CA GLY A 110 9.01 -17.81 5.51
C GLY A 110 9.81 -18.32 6.70
N GLY A 111 9.99 -19.64 6.81
CA GLY A 111 10.76 -20.26 7.89
C GLY A 111 12.27 -20.24 7.64
N ASN A 112 13.04 -20.54 8.67
CA ASN A 112 14.50 -20.63 8.66
C ASN A 112 15.21 -19.35 8.17
N GLY A 113 14.61 -18.18 8.44
CA GLY A 113 15.13 -16.90 7.98
C GLY A 113 15.10 -16.71 6.46
N VAL A 114 14.33 -17.54 5.75
CA VAL A 114 14.14 -17.40 4.30
C VAL A 114 12.94 -16.48 4.06
N PRO A 115 13.12 -15.28 3.50
CA PRO A 115 12.01 -14.37 3.27
C PRO A 115 11.08 -14.86 2.16
N VAL A 116 9.78 -14.57 2.30
CA VAL A 116 8.77 -14.74 1.25
C VAL A 116 8.12 -13.40 0.93
N LEU A 117 7.76 -13.21 -0.34
CA LEU A 117 6.95 -12.08 -0.79
C LEU A 117 5.47 -12.41 -0.65
N ASP A 118 4.71 -11.46 -0.14
CA ASP A 118 3.25 -11.55 -0.04
C ASP A 118 2.63 -10.16 -0.12
N ASP A 119 1.37 -10.07 -0.55
CA ASP A 119 0.67 -8.80 -0.64
C ASP A 119 -0.83 -8.94 -0.37
N ALA A 120 -1.43 -7.85 0.10
CA ALA A 120 -2.88 -7.72 0.21
C ALA A 120 -3.32 -6.34 -0.25
N ILE A 121 -4.49 -6.30 -0.89
CA ILE A 121 -5.10 -5.08 -1.40
C ILE A 121 -6.43 -4.86 -0.68
N VAL A 122 -6.63 -3.64 -0.21
CA VAL A 122 -7.87 -3.20 0.42
C VAL A 122 -8.50 -2.10 -0.42
N ASP A 123 -9.52 -2.49 -1.20
CA ASP A 123 -10.20 -1.61 -2.15
C ASP A 123 -11.04 -0.52 -1.48
N CYS A 124 -11.37 0.52 -2.25
CA CYS A 124 -12.31 1.58 -1.89
C CYS A 124 -11.90 2.34 -0.62
N ARG A 125 -10.66 2.84 -0.59
CA ARG A 125 -10.12 3.67 0.48
C ARG A 125 -10.00 5.10 -0.01
N GLY A 126 -10.55 6.01 0.77
CA GLY A 126 -10.50 7.44 0.48
C GLY A 126 -9.16 8.04 0.90
N GLN A 127 -8.92 9.27 0.46
CA GLN A 127 -7.85 10.07 1.03
C GLN A 127 -8.06 10.24 2.55
N GLY A 128 -6.98 10.09 3.32
CA GLY A 128 -7.04 10.21 4.77
C GLY A 128 -5.91 9.50 5.49
N THR A 129 -5.95 9.55 6.82
CA THR A 129 -4.98 8.87 7.68
C THR A 129 -5.44 7.45 7.97
N TYR A 130 -4.51 6.51 7.79
CA TYR A 130 -4.65 5.11 8.15
C TYR A 130 -3.49 4.70 9.05
N TYR A 131 -3.71 3.65 9.83
CA TYR A 131 -2.66 2.99 10.59
C TYR A 131 -2.49 1.56 10.10
N VAL A 132 -1.24 1.12 10.01
CA VAL A 132 -0.88 -0.27 9.77
C VAL A 132 -0.23 -0.80 11.04
N ARG A 133 -0.78 -1.86 11.61
CA ARG A 133 -0.27 -2.49 12.81
C ARG A 133 0.21 -3.90 12.51
N VAL A 134 1.50 -4.13 12.60
CA VAL A 134 2.08 -5.49 12.52
C VAL A 134 1.96 -6.10 13.91
N ASN A 135 1.12 -7.13 14.05
CA ASN A 135 0.92 -7.78 15.35
C ASN A 135 2.03 -8.79 15.60
N ASN A 136 2.50 -8.89 16.84
CA ASN A 136 3.51 -9.89 17.19
C ASN A 136 3.01 -11.31 16.89
N PRO A 137 3.63 -12.01 15.93
CA PRO A 137 3.17 -13.34 15.53
C PRO A 137 3.66 -14.42 16.49
N SER A 138 4.70 -14.15 17.30
CA SER A 138 5.35 -15.14 18.17
C SER A 138 6.25 -14.51 19.22
N ALA A 139 6.08 -14.93 20.48
CA ALA A 139 6.95 -14.53 21.59
C ALA A 139 8.32 -15.24 21.61
N THR A 140 8.53 -16.26 20.76
CA THR A 140 9.73 -17.13 20.83
C THR A 140 10.57 -17.14 19.56
N THR A 141 10.07 -16.56 18.47
CA THR A 141 10.79 -16.46 17.21
C THR A 141 10.94 -15.01 16.80
N CYS A 142 12.06 -14.70 16.17
CA CYS A 142 12.28 -13.41 15.53
C CYS A 142 11.53 -13.40 14.20
N THR A 143 10.83 -12.31 13.90
CA THR A 143 10.24 -12.06 12.59
C THR A 143 10.82 -10.76 12.07
N THR A 144 11.48 -10.80 10.91
CA THR A 144 12.04 -9.61 10.26
C THR A 144 11.21 -9.32 9.01
N TYR A 145 10.97 -8.05 8.73
CA TYR A 145 10.14 -7.66 7.60
C TYR A 145 10.71 -6.45 6.85
N GLU A 146 10.42 -6.40 5.55
CA GLU A 146 10.29 -5.15 4.81
C GLU A 146 8.83 -4.98 4.41
N LEU A 147 8.22 -3.87 4.82
CA LEU A 147 6.83 -3.53 4.54
C LEU A 147 6.78 -2.35 3.58
N THR A 148 6.10 -2.50 2.45
CA THR A 148 5.81 -1.39 1.53
C THR A 148 4.31 -1.18 1.49
N VAL A 149 3.88 0.06 1.70
CA VAL A 149 2.47 0.42 1.62
C VAL A 149 2.33 1.53 0.57
N ASP A 150 1.38 1.36 -0.34
CA ASP A 150 1.13 2.32 -1.40
C ASP A 150 -0.37 2.42 -1.72
N VAL A 151 -0.76 3.54 -2.33
CA VAL A 151 -2.13 3.79 -2.75
C VAL A 151 -2.20 3.60 -4.25
N LEU A 152 -2.99 2.61 -4.67
CA LEU A 152 -3.30 2.36 -6.06
C LEU A 152 -4.47 3.26 -6.47
N PRO A 153 -4.28 4.25 -7.36
CA PRO A 153 -5.36 5.16 -7.74
C PRO A 153 -6.47 4.42 -8.49
N PRO A 154 -7.72 4.90 -8.43
CA PRO A 154 -8.81 4.39 -9.24
C PRO A 154 -8.45 4.47 -10.72
N VAL A 155 -8.90 3.47 -11.47
CA VAL A 155 -8.65 3.40 -12.92
C VAL A 155 -9.36 4.54 -13.66
N PHE A 156 -10.54 4.92 -13.18
CA PHE A 156 -11.39 5.96 -13.76
C PHE A 156 -11.41 7.21 -12.88
N GLY A 157 -11.47 8.38 -13.50
CA GLY A 157 -11.59 9.65 -12.79
C GLY A 157 -12.91 9.81 -12.01
N PRO A 158 -13.00 10.80 -11.11
CA PRO A 158 -14.26 11.12 -10.44
C PRO A 158 -15.25 11.76 -11.40
N ASP A 159 -16.53 11.47 -11.22
CA ASP A 159 -17.63 12.18 -11.84
C ASP A 159 -17.99 13.46 -11.07
N PRO A 160 -18.72 14.42 -11.67
CA PRO A 160 -19.17 15.62 -10.97
C PRO A 160 -20.12 15.29 -9.81
N GLU A 161 -19.78 15.78 -8.62
CA GLU A 161 -20.55 15.62 -7.38
C GLU A 161 -21.04 16.98 -6.84
N PRO A 162 -22.20 17.05 -6.14
CA PRO A 162 -23.08 15.93 -5.80
C PRO A 162 -23.95 15.51 -6.98
N ASN A 163 -24.21 14.22 -7.15
CA ASN A 163 -25.22 13.71 -8.08
C ASN A 163 -26.21 12.70 -7.45
N ASN A 164 -26.30 12.70 -6.12
CA ASN A 164 -27.11 11.77 -5.32
C ASN A 164 -28.63 12.08 -5.33
N SER A 165 -29.10 12.95 -6.22
CA SER A 165 -30.53 13.29 -6.35
C SER A 165 -30.94 13.48 -7.80
N LEU A 166 -32.25 13.30 -8.08
CA LEU A 166 -32.79 13.46 -9.43
C LEU A 166 -32.52 14.84 -10.04
N GLY A 167 -32.50 15.90 -9.22
CA GLY A 167 -32.23 17.27 -9.66
C GLY A 167 -30.76 17.58 -9.89
N GLN A 168 -29.86 16.71 -9.46
CA GLN A 168 -28.40 16.86 -9.56
C GLN A 168 -27.75 15.80 -10.44
N ALA A 169 -28.55 14.92 -11.06
CA ALA A 169 -28.04 13.83 -11.87
C ALA A 169 -27.12 14.33 -12.99
N THR A 170 -25.94 13.73 -13.08
CA THR A 170 -24.98 14.03 -14.15
C THR A 170 -25.54 13.56 -15.49
N LEU A 171 -25.59 14.47 -16.48
CA LEU A 171 -26.01 14.13 -17.83
C LEU A 171 -24.99 13.17 -18.46
N LEU A 172 -25.46 12.00 -18.90
CA LEU A 172 -24.67 11.06 -19.69
C LEU A 172 -24.88 11.32 -21.19
N PRO A 173 -23.87 11.78 -21.94
CA PRO A 173 -24.01 11.95 -23.38
C PRO A 173 -24.14 10.59 -24.08
N ILE A 174 -24.98 10.52 -25.12
CA ILE A 174 -25.18 9.29 -25.89
C ILE A 174 -23.84 8.82 -26.47
N ALA A 175 -23.55 7.53 -26.31
CA ALA A 175 -22.37 6.84 -26.87
C ALA A 175 -21.02 7.46 -26.50
N THR A 176 -20.93 8.21 -25.39
CA THR A 176 -19.68 8.73 -24.86
C THR A 176 -19.45 8.13 -23.47
N PRO A 177 -18.33 7.43 -23.22
CA PRO A 177 -18.02 6.96 -21.88
C PRO A 177 -17.80 8.15 -20.94
N LEU A 178 -18.28 8.03 -19.71
CA LEU A 178 -18.00 8.95 -18.62
C LEU A 178 -17.39 8.13 -17.49
N ASP A 179 -16.25 8.60 -16.99
CA ASP A 179 -15.64 8.06 -15.78
C ASP A 179 -16.47 8.43 -14.55
N GLY A 180 -16.44 7.61 -13.51
CA GLY A 180 -17.10 7.93 -12.25
C GLY A 180 -16.57 7.12 -11.08
N GLN A 181 -16.81 7.63 -9.88
CA GLN A 181 -16.45 7.03 -8.61
C GLN A 181 -17.63 7.14 -7.65
N VAL A 182 -17.98 6.04 -6.98
CA VAL A 182 -18.96 6.06 -5.89
C VAL A 182 -18.21 6.18 -4.58
N ASN A 183 -18.46 7.27 -3.86
CA ASN A 183 -17.85 7.58 -2.56
C ASN A 183 -18.69 7.05 -1.39
#